data_AF-A0A9E0GML7-F1
#
_entry.id   AF-A0A9E0GML7-F1
#
_cell.length_a   1.000
_cell.length_b   1.000
_cell.length_c   1.000
_cell.angle_alpha   90.00
_cell.angle_beta   90.00
_cell.angle_gamma   90.00
#
_symmetry.space_group_name_H-M   'P 1'
#
loop_
_entity.id
_entity.type
_entity.pdbx_description
1 polymer ?
#
loop_
_entity_poly.entity_id
_entity_poly.type
_entity_poly.pdbx_seq_one_letter_code
_entity_poly.pdbx_strand_id
1 'polypeptide(L)'
;MVEALLVHRVDRLEDLMAQLLRAQTQTQRQVDQTSFEMRLFKDEMRTFKEEMRQESREMNRRWGELANKMGTLAEDLVAPNIPRIARSVLGCADEQIDSIAVRVRRRAQTDASRRQEFDVVAACGPYLLVNETKSNLNVGHIKTFVTLLPTVRDYFPEYADRQIIGAIASLYVDDSLRRHAEKQGLIVLGFGENVMDVLNSPGFVPKAF
;
A
#
# COMPACT_ATOMS: atom_id res chain seq x y z
N MET A 1 53.05 -2.99 81.45
CA MET A 1 53.40 -2.64 80.05
C MET A 1 52.65 -3.51 79.05
N VAL A 2 52.66 -4.84 79.19
CA VAL A 2 51.95 -5.79 78.29
C VAL A 2 50.43 -5.63 78.35
N GLU A 3 49.86 -5.41 79.53
CA GLU A 3 48.41 -5.28 79.73
C GLU A 3 47.84 -4.00 79.09
N ALA A 4 48.53 -2.86 79.23
CA ALA A 4 48.15 -1.61 78.56
C ALA A 4 48.24 -1.71 77.02
N LEU A 5 49.20 -2.48 76.49
CA LEU A 5 49.33 -2.74 75.06
C LEU A 5 48.19 -3.65 74.54
N LEU A 6 47.76 -4.62 75.36
CA LEU A 6 46.63 -5.50 75.06
C LEU A 6 45.31 -4.73 75.04
N VAL A 7 45.05 -3.89 76.05
CA VAL A 7 43.86 -3.03 76.12
C VAL A 7 43.78 -2.12 74.89
N HIS A 8 44.86 -1.43 74.55
CA HIS A 8 44.90 -0.57 73.36
C HIS A 8 44.69 -1.35 72.03
N ARG A 9 45.10 -2.62 71.95
CA ARG A 9 44.84 -3.46 70.76
C ARG A 9 43.38 -3.91 70.68
N VAL A 10 42.74 -4.18 71.81
CA VAL A 10 41.32 -4.53 71.90
C VAL A 10 40.46 -3.31 71.55
N ASP A 11 40.74 -2.13 72.12
CA ASP A 11 40.03 -0.89 71.81
C ASP A 11 40.10 -0.56 70.30
N ARG A 12 41.28 -0.72 69.69
CA ARG A 12 41.46 -0.54 68.24
C ARG A 12 40.66 -1.57 67.42
N LEU A 13 40.57 -2.82 67.87
CA LEU A 13 39.78 -3.85 67.18
C LEU A 13 38.28 -3.55 67.28
N GLU A 14 37.81 -3.12 68.43
CA GLU A 14 36.41 -2.70 68.65
C GLU A 14 36.05 -1.51 67.76
N ASP A 15 36.93 -0.52 67.65
CA ASP A 15 36.77 0.62 66.73
C ASP A 15 36.70 0.18 65.27
N LEU A 16 37.58 -0.74 64.85
CA LEU A 16 37.59 -1.28 63.48
C LEU A 16 36.32 -2.10 63.20
N MET A 17 35.85 -2.90 64.14
CA MET A 17 34.59 -3.65 64.02
C MET A 17 33.38 -2.72 63.95
N ALA A 18 33.34 -1.66 64.76
CA ALA A 18 32.29 -0.65 64.71
C ALA A 18 32.28 0.10 63.36
N GLN A 19 33.46 0.43 62.82
CA GLN A 19 33.59 1.02 61.49
C GLN A 19 33.13 0.06 60.38
N LEU A 20 33.51 -1.22 60.46
CA LEU A 20 33.09 -2.25 59.51
C LEU A 20 31.57 -2.44 59.51
N LEU A 21 30.94 -2.53 60.69
CA LEU A 21 29.48 -2.67 60.81
C LEU A 21 28.73 -1.46 60.24
N ARG A 22 29.24 -0.25 60.44
CA ARG A 22 28.70 0.97 59.84
C ARG A 22 28.83 0.95 58.32
N ALA A 23 30.00 0.59 57.81
CA ALA A 23 30.26 0.48 56.37
C ALA A 23 29.39 -0.60 55.71
N GLN A 24 29.23 -1.76 56.35
CA GLN A 24 28.36 -2.84 55.90
C GLN A 24 26.89 -2.40 55.86
N THR A 25 26.42 -1.72 56.92
CA THR A 25 25.04 -1.20 56.98
C THR A 25 24.78 -0.16 55.89
N GLN A 26 25.75 0.73 55.64
CA GLN A 26 25.67 1.71 54.57
C GLN A 26 25.65 1.04 53.19
N THR A 27 26.47 0.02 52.99
CA THR A 27 26.51 -0.78 51.75
C THR A 27 25.18 -1.49 51.52
N GLN A 28 24.61 -2.13 52.55
CA GLN A 28 23.33 -2.82 52.44
C GLN A 28 22.22 -1.85 52.03
N ARG A 29 22.18 -0.64 52.62
CA ARG A 29 21.22 0.40 52.24
C ARG A 29 21.38 0.83 50.77
N GLN A 30 22.62 0.99 50.29
CA GLN A 30 22.87 1.32 48.88
C GLN A 30 22.45 0.18 47.94
N VAL A 31 22.69 -1.07 48.32
CA VAL A 31 22.26 -2.26 47.56
C VAL A 31 20.74 -2.35 47.51
N ASP A 32 20.06 -2.12 48.63
CA ASP A 32 18.60 -2.15 48.71
C ASP A 32 17.97 -1.03 47.85
N GLN A 33 18.54 0.18 47.91
CA GLN A 33 18.11 1.31 47.09
C GLN A 33 18.32 1.04 45.60
N THR A 34 19.51 0.56 45.21
CA THR A 34 19.81 0.20 43.81
C THR A 34 18.88 -0.90 43.31
N SER A 35 18.59 -1.90 44.16
CA SER A 35 17.67 -3.00 43.83
C SER A 35 16.22 -2.53 43.68
N PHE A 36 15.84 -1.46 44.37
CA PHE A 36 14.54 -0.81 44.20
C PHE A 36 14.48 -0.01 42.89
N GLU A 37 15.49 0.82 42.63
CA GLU A 37 15.62 1.59 41.38
C GLU A 37 15.67 0.68 40.14
N MET A 38 16.41 -0.43 40.19
CA MET A 38 16.44 -1.43 39.11
C MET A 38 15.08 -2.08 38.85
N ARG A 39 14.26 -2.27 39.88
CA ARG A 39 12.90 -2.82 39.71
C ARG A 39 11.99 -1.82 39.02
N LEU A 40 12.00 -0.56 39.47
CA LEU A 40 11.25 0.52 38.82
C LEU A 40 11.66 0.69 37.36
N PHE A 41 12.97 0.75 37.09
CA PHE A 41 13.49 0.86 35.73
C PHE A 41 13.07 -0.32 34.84
N LYS A 42 13.07 -1.55 35.38
CA LYS A 42 12.65 -2.73 34.63
C LYS A 42 11.16 -2.68 34.28
N ASP A 43 10.33 -2.18 35.18
CA ASP A 43 8.89 -2.02 34.95
C ASP A 43 8.62 -0.91 33.92
N GLU A 44 9.29 0.25 34.03
CA GLU A 44 9.24 1.33 33.02
C GLU A 44 9.72 0.87 31.65
N MET A 45 10.80 0.09 31.58
CA MET A 45 11.30 -0.48 30.33
C MET A 45 10.31 -1.47 29.71
N ARG A 46 9.52 -2.17 30.55
CA ARG A 46 8.49 -3.09 30.06
C ARG A 46 7.32 -2.32 29.46
N THR A 47 6.82 -1.30 30.15
CA THR A 47 5.72 -0.46 29.63
C THR A 47 6.16 0.26 28.36
N PHE A 48 7.34 0.87 28.34
CA PHE A 48 7.91 1.52 27.16
C PHE A 48 8.02 0.56 25.97
N LYS A 49 8.47 -0.68 26.20
CA LYS A 49 8.55 -1.70 25.14
C LYS A 49 7.17 -2.12 24.61
N GLU A 50 6.17 -2.16 25.48
CA GLU A 50 4.78 -2.46 25.11
C GLU A 50 4.16 -1.31 24.29
N GLU A 51 4.35 -0.06 24.71
CA GLU A 51 3.94 1.15 23.98
C GLU A 51 4.60 1.24 22.60
N MET A 52 5.92 1.08 22.53
CA MET A 52 6.67 1.07 21.26
C MET A 52 6.17 -0.02 20.30
N ARG A 53 5.77 -1.19 20.80
CA ARG A 53 5.19 -2.26 19.98
C ARG A 53 3.81 -1.89 19.46
N GLN A 54 3.00 -1.20 20.27
CA GLN A 54 1.69 -0.72 19.85
C GLN A 54 1.83 0.37 18.79
N GLU A 55 2.67 1.38 19.01
CA GLU A 55 2.96 2.43 18.04
C GLU A 55 3.49 1.86 16.72
N SER A 56 4.41 0.89 16.78
CA SER A 56 4.92 0.22 15.58
C SER A 56 3.82 -0.48 14.79
N ARG A 57 2.88 -1.14 15.47
CA ARG A 57 1.72 -1.79 14.82
C ARG A 57 0.77 -0.78 14.19
N GLU A 58 0.48 0.32 14.89
CA GLU A 58 -0.35 1.40 14.35
C GLU A 58 0.30 2.06 13.13
N MET A 59 1.59 2.36 13.21
CA MET A 59 2.36 2.89 12.11
C MET A 59 2.31 1.95 10.91
N ASN A 60 2.55 0.65 11.09
CA ASN A 60 2.46 -0.34 10.01
C ASN A 60 1.06 -0.40 9.37
N ARG A 61 -0.02 -0.28 10.15
CA ARG A 61 -1.38 -0.18 9.62
C ARG A 61 -1.58 1.07 8.78
N ARG A 62 -1.18 2.24 9.29
CA ARG A 62 -1.26 3.52 8.57
C ARG A 62 -0.45 3.50 7.27
N TRP A 63 0.75 2.92 7.29
CA TRP A 63 1.56 2.71 6.08
C TRP A 63 0.86 1.82 5.05
N GLY A 64 0.23 0.72 5.50
CA GLY A 64 -0.56 -0.14 4.63
C GLY A 64 -1.76 0.58 4.02
N GLU A 65 -2.49 1.35 4.81
CA GLU A 65 -3.61 2.18 4.33
C GLU A 65 -3.16 3.24 3.31
N LEU A 66 -2.03 3.89 3.56
CA LEU A 66 -1.46 4.87 2.64
C LEU A 66 -1.04 4.21 1.32
N ALA A 67 -0.35 3.08 1.38
CA ALA A 67 0.05 2.32 0.18
C ALA A 67 -1.16 1.88 -0.64
N ASN A 68 -2.24 1.42 0.01
CA ASN A 68 -3.49 1.07 -0.67
C ASN A 68 -4.12 2.28 -1.37
N LYS A 69 -4.18 3.43 -0.70
CA LYS A 69 -4.70 4.68 -1.31
C LYS A 69 -3.87 5.10 -2.52
N MET A 70 -2.55 4.96 -2.49
CA MET A 70 -1.70 5.29 -3.63
C MET A 70 -2.03 4.42 -4.86
N GLY A 71 -2.44 3.17 -4.66
CA GLY A 71 -2.96 2.31 -5.72
C GLY A 71 -4.26 2.83 -6.32
N THR A 72 -5.25 3.11 -5.46
CA THR A 72 -6.60 3.53 -5.89
C THR A 72 -6.65 4.94 -6.47
N LEU A 73 -5.70 5.82 -6.12
CA LEU A 73 -5.64 7.20 -6.64
C LEU A 73 -5.56 7.24 -8.17
N ALA A 74 -4.81 6.33 -8.80
CA ALA A 74 -4.72 6.31 -10.26
C ALA A 74 -6.09 5.98 -10.88
N GLU A 75 -6.80 4.99 -10.34
CA GLU A 75 -8.14 4.61 -10.79
C GLU A 75 -9.17 5.74 -10.55
N ASP A 76 -9.08 6.42 -9.41
CA ASP A 76 -9.96 7.54 -9.02
C ASP A 76 -9.79 8.75 -9.95
N LEU A 77 -8.62 8.90 -10.59
CA LEU A 77 -8.38 9.94 -11.60
C LEU A 77 -8.85 9.51 -13.00
N VAL A 78 -8.84 8.21 -13.30
CA VAL A 78 -9.23 7.68 -14.62
C VAL A 78 -10.73 7.64 -14.79
N ALA A 79 -11.47 7.07 -13.82
CA ALA A 79 -12.91 6.84 -13.96
C ALA A 79 -13.73 8.10 -14.36
N PRO A 80 -13.48 9.30 -13.78
CA PRO A 80 -14.22 10.51 -14.16
C PRO A 80 -13.96 10.97 -15.60
N ASN A 81 -12.85 10.57 -16.20
CA ASN A 81 -12.45 10.97 -17.55
C ASN A 81 -13.01 10.06 -18.65
N ILE A 82 -13.48 8.86 -18.30
CA ILE A 82 -13.94 7.85 -19.26
C ILE A 82 -15.03 8.36 -20.24
N PRO A 83 -16.07 9.12 -19.82
CA PRO A 83 -17.02 9.72 -20.76
C PRO A 83 -16.36 10.58 -21.83
N ARG A 84 -15.43 11.46 -21.42
CA ARG A 84 -14.68 12.34 -22.34
C ARG A 84 -13.79 11.53 -23.28
N ILE A 85 -13.11 10.50 -22.77
CA ILE A 85 -12.28 9.61 -23.59
C ILE A 85 -13.15 8.87 -24.63
N ALA A 86 -14.27 8.29 -24.22
CA ALA A 86 -15.19 7.59 -25.12
C ALA A 86 -15.69 8.50 -26.24
N ARG A 87 -16.06 9.75 -25.93
CA ARG A 87 -16.44 10.73 -26.95
C ARG A 87 -15.30 11.09 -27.89
N SER A 88 -14.13 11.43 -27.35
CA SER A 88 -13.00 11.91 -28.16
C SER A 88 -12.39 10.83 -29.06
N VAL A 89 -12.35 9.58 -28.59
CA VAL A 89 -11.68 8.47 -29.31
C VAL A 89 -12.67 7.61 -30.10
N LEU A 90 -13.86 7.35 -29.55
CA LEU A 90 -14.85 6.44 -30.16
C LEU A 90 -16.00 7.18 -30.82
N GLY A 91 -16.06 8.52 -30.70
CA GLY A 91 -17.18 9.32 -31.20
C GLY A 91 -18.49 9.06 -30.46
N CYS A 92 -18.43 8.44 -29.28
CA CYS A 92 -19.62 8.07 -28.53
C CYS A 92 -20.16 9.27 -27.74
N ALA A 93 -21.35 9.75 -28.08
CA ALA A 93 -21.98 10.90 -27.42
C ALA A 93 -22.40 10.54 -25.98
N ASP A 94 -22.57 11.55 -25.12
CA ASP A 94 -22.91 11.32 -23.70
C ASP A 94 -24.27 10.61 -23.55
N GLU A 95 -25.21 10.86 -24.47
CA GLU A 95 -26.53 10.23 -24.50
C GLU A 95 -26.48 8.74 -24.90
N GLN A 96 -25.36 8.27 -25.45
CA GLN A 96 -25.14 6.87 -25.83
C GLN A 96 -24.45 6.06 -24.73
N ILE A 97 -24.09 6.70 -23.61
CA ILE A 97 -23.51 6.01 -22.45
C ILE A 97 -24.64 5.31 -21.70
N ASP A 98 -24.68 3.98 -21.80
CA ASP A 98 -25.67 3.17 -21.11
C ASP A 98 -25.27 2.88 -19.66
N SER A 99 -23.97 2.70 -19.42
CA SER A 99 -23.46 2.41 -18.08
C SER A 99 -21.97 2.72 -17.94
N ILE A 100 -21.57 3.07 -16.72
CA ILE A 100 -20.17 3.14 -16.27
C ILE A 100 -20.10 2.46 -14.91
N ALA A 101 -19.25 1.44 -14.80
CA ALA A 101 -19.01 0.70 -13.57
C ALA A 101 -17.53 0.80 -13.20
N VAL A 102 -17.27 1.12 -11.93
CA VAL A 102 -15.90 1.28 -11.38
C VAL A 102 -15.66 0.14 -10.38
N ARG A 103 -14.47 -0.48 -10.43
CA ARG A 103 -14.04 -1.60 -9.56
C ARG A 103 -15.04 -2.74 -9.53
N VAL A 104 -15.53 -3.13 -10.70
CA VAL A 104 -16.56 -4.16 -10.81
C VAL A 104 -15.93 -5.55 -10.78
N ARG A 105 -16.39 -6.39 -9.85
CA ARG A 105 -16.02 -7.81 -9.80
C ARG A 105 -17.05 -8.66 -10.52
N ARG A 106 -16.60 -9.43 -11.51
CA ARG A 106 -17.42 -10.38 -12.26
C ARG A 106 -16.88 -11.81 -12.14
N ARG A 107 -17.80 -12.77 -12.18
CA ARG A 107 -17.48 -14.19 -12.39
C ARG A 107 -17.64 -14.50 -13.86
N ALA A 108 -16.79 -15.38 -14.39
CA ALA A 108 -16.94 -15.85 -15.76
C ALA A 108 -18.21 -16.72 -15.85
N GLN A 109 -18.95 -16.62 -16.96
CA GLN A 109 -20.16 -17.41 -17.19
C GLN A 109 -19.82 -18.88 -17.44
N THR A 110 -18.71 -19.15 -18.14
CA THR A 110 -18.26 -20.51 -18.47
C THR A 110 -17.53 -21.23 -17.34
N ASP A 111 -16.99 -20.50 -16.35
CA ASP A 111 -16.24 -21.06 -15.22
C ASP A 111 -16.43 -20.21 -13.96
N ALA A 112 -17.23 -20.72 -13.02
CA ALA A 112 -17.58 -20.04 -11.78
C ALA A 112 -16.38 -19.84 -10.82
N SER A 113 -15.27 -20.58 -11.02
CA SER A 113 -14.04 -20.41 -10.24
C SER A 113 -13.24 -19.18 -10.69
N ARG A 114 -13.41 -18.76 -11.94
CA ARG A 114 -12.74 -17.58 -12.50
C ARG A 114 -13.46 -16.30 -12.08
N ARG A 115 -12.73 -15.44 -11.39
CA ARG A 115 -13.16 -14.10 -10.98
C ARG A 115 -12.19 -13.07 -11.53
N GLN A 116 -12.72 -11.95 -11.99
CA GLN A 116 -11.93 -10.81 -12.46
C GLN A 116 -12.50 -9.53 -11.86
N GLU A 117 -11.61 -8.66 -11.40
CA GLU A 117 -11.92 -7.27 -11.09
C GLU A 117 -11.55 -6.41 -12.30
N PHE A 118 -12.45 -5.52 -12.70
CA PHE A 118 -12.23 -4.56 -13.78
C PHE A 118 -12.27 -3.15 -13.19
N ASP A 119 -11.23 -2.36 -13.45
CA ASP A 119 -11.08 -1.04 -12.84
C ASP A 119 -12.17 -0.08 -13.31
N VAL A 120 -12.38 0.01 -14.64
CA VAL A 120 -13.54 0.69 -15.21
C VAL A 120 -14.07 -0.06 -16.42
N VAL A 121 -15.39 -0.21 -16.50
CA VAL A 121 -16.09 -0.72 -17.68
C VAL A 121 -17.19 0.27 -18.06
N ALA A 122 -17.19 0.73 -19.30
CA ALA A 122 -18.18 1.66 -19.82
C ALA A 122 -18.83 1.09 -21.09
N ALA A 123 -20.15 0.96 -21.04
CA ALA A 123 -20.96 0.54 -22.17
C ALA A 123 -21.45 1.81 -22.87
N CYS A 124 -21.03 2.04 -24.12
CA CYS A 124 -21.34 3.25 -24.87
C CYS A 124 -21.63 2.93 -26.33
N GLY A 125 -22.89 3.07 -26.76
CA GLY A 125 -23.33 2.71 -28.10
C GLY A 125 -22.89 1.29 -28.49
N PRO A 126 -22.21 1.08 -29.63
CA PRO A 126 -21.76 -0.24 -30.05
C PRO A 126 -20.51 -0.73 -29.30
N TYR A 127 -19.98 0.03 -28.34
CA TYR A 127 -18.71 -0.26 -27.69
C TYR A 127 -18.90 -0.70 -26.23
N LEU A 128 -18.02 -1.61 -25.80
CA LEU A 128 -17.74 -1.88 -24.39
C LEU A 128 -16.27 -1.51 -24.13
N LEU A 129 -16.07 -0.33 -23.56
CA LEU A 129 -14.74 0.15 -23.19
C LEU A 129 -14.34 -0.45 -21.84
N VAL A 130 -13.26 -1.22 -21.83
CA VAL A 130 -12.65 -1.77 -20.62
C VAL A 130 -11.36 -1.02 -20.36
N ASN A 131 -11.21 -0.49 -19.16
CA ASN A 131 -9.99 0.15 -18.72
C ASN A 131 -9.29 -0.65 -17.62
N GLU A 132 -7.97 -0.75 -17.75
CA GLU A 132 -7.05 -1.23 -16.71
C GLU A 132 -6.11 -0.08 -16.34
N THR A 133 -5.94 0.16 -15.04
CA THR A 133 -5.09 1.21 -14.48
C THR A 133 -3.94 0.61 -13.69
N LYS A 134 -2.73 1.13 -13.88
CA LYS A 134 -1.54 0.71 -13.14
C LYS A 134 -0.80 1.92 -12.59
N SER A 135 -0.46 1.89 -11.30
CA SER A 135 0.40 2.91 -10.69
C SER A 135 1.82 2.89 -11.27
N ASN A 136 2.30 1.70 -11.68
CA ASN A 136 3.57 1.52 -12.37
C ASN A 136 3.38 0.58 -13.56
N LEU A 137 3.21 1.14 -14.76
CA LEU A 137 2.96 0.38 -15.97
C LEU A 137 4.24 -0.31 -16.46
N ASN A 138 4.09 -1.54 -16.97
CA ASN A 138 5.19 -2.25 -17.62
C ASN A 138 4.65 -3.11 -18.78
N VAL A 139 5.55 -3.67 -19.58
CA VAL A 139 5.21 -4.51 -20.75
C VAL A 139 4.40 -5.76 -20.34
N GLY A 140 4.68 -6.34 -19.17
CA GLY A 140 3.93 -7.49 -18.65
C GLY A 140 2.46 -7.16 -18.43
N HIS A 141 2.17 -6.02 -17.79
CA HIS A 141 0.80 -5.54 -17.58
C HIS A 141 0.05 -5.36 -18.90
N ILE A 142 0.69 -4.74 -19.91
CA ILE A 142 0.10 -4.55 -21.24
C ILE A 142 -0.27 -5.91 -21.86
N LYS A 143 0.65 -6.89 -21.83
CA LYS A 143 0.42 -8.22 -22.38
C LYS A 143 -0.72 -8.94 -21.69
N THR A 144 -0.72 -8.95 -20.35
CA THR A 144 -1.79 -9.57 -19.56
C THR A 144 -3.14 -8.96 -19.89
N PHE A 145 -3.22 -7.64 -20.00
CA PHE A 145 -4.47 -6.96 -20.34
C PHE A 145 -4.95 -7.30 -21.76
N VAL A 146 -4.05 -7.30 -22.75
CA VAL A 146 -4.36 -7.72 -24.13
C VAL A 146 -4.88 -9.16 -24.18
N THR A 147 -4.34 -10.07 -23.36
CA THR A 147 -4.82 -11.45 -23.26
C THR A 147 -6.18 -11.55 -22.55
N LEU A 148 -6.48 -10.65 -21.62
CA LEU A 148 -7.78 -10.59 -20.92
C LEU A 148 -8.91 -10.14 -21.85
N LEU A 149 -8.67 -9.14 -22.70
CA LEU A 149 -9.71 -8.48 -23.50
C LEU A 149 -10.61 -9.43 -24.32
N PRO A 150 -10.10 -10.44 -25.06
CA PRO A 150 -10.94 -11.40 -25.78
C PRO A 150 -11.88 -12.22 -24.88
N THR A 151 -11.56 -12.35 -23.59
CA THR A 151 -12.36 -13.11 -22.63
C THR A 151 -13.42 -12.27 -21.93
N VAL A 152 -13.43 -10.94 -22.11
CA VAL A 152 -14.34 -10.01 -21.43
C VAL A 152 -15.81 -10.38 -21.66
N ARG A 153 -16.16 -10.88 -22.85
CA ARG A 153 -17.55 -11.29 -23.17
C ARG A 153 -18.09 -12.36 -22.21
N ASP A 154 -17.22 -13.24 -21.71
CA ASP A 154 -17.59 -14.28 -20.74
C ASP A 154 -17.95 -13.69 -19.36
N TYR A 155 -17.47 -12.49 -19.04
CA TYR A 155 -17.77 -11.77 -17.80
C TYR A 155 -18.94 -10.79 -17.93
N PHE A 156 -19.25 -10.36 -19.14
CA PHE A 156 -20.31 -9.41 -19.47
C PHE A 156 -21.17 -9.90 -20.66
N PRO A 157 -21.88 -11.04 -20.51
CA PRO A 157 -22.71 -11.58 -21.58
C PRO A 157 -23.83 -10.63 -22.03
N GLU A 158 -24.24 -9.70 -21.15
CA GLU A 158 -25.20 -8.64 -21.47
C GLU A 158 -24.73 -7.66 -22.56
N TYR A 159 -23.44 -7.64 -22.88
CA TYR A 159 -22.81 -6.79 -23.89
C TYR A 159 -22.14 -7.61 -25.02
N ALA A 160 -22.63 -8.84 -25.26
CA ALA A 160 -22.03 -9.77 -26.23
C ALA A 160 -22.06 -9.28 -27.68
N ASP A 161 -22.91 -8.32 -28.02
CA ASP A 161 -23.03 -7.67 -29.32
C ASP A 161 -22.09 -6.46 -29.50
N ARG A 162 -21.49 -5.97 -28.42
CA ARG A 162 -20.64 -4.77 -28.44
C ARG A 162 -19.19 -5.07 -28.82
N GLN A 163 -18.53 -4.13 -29.46
CA GLN A 163 -17.10 -4.19 -29.74
C GLN A 163 -16.31 -3.87 -28.46
N ILE A 164 -15.43 -4.79 -28.05
CA ILE A 164 -14.61 -4.58 -26.85
C ILE A 164 -13.43 -3.69 -27.22
N ILE A 165 -13.30 -2.58 -26.53
CA ILE A 165 -12.19 -1.64 -26.68
C ILE A 165 -11.38 -1.63 -25.38
N GLY A 166 -10.06 -1.76 -25.49
CA GLY A 166 -9.16 -1.70 -24.35
C GLY A 166 -8.52 -0.32 -24.17
N ALA A 167 -8.55 0.20 -22.95
CA ALA A 167 -7.77 1.37 -22.54
C ALA A 167 -6.83 1.00 -21.38
N ILE A 168 -5.56 1.35 -21.49
CA ILE A 168 -4.60 1.19 -20.39
C ILE A 168 -4.18 2.55 -19.86
N ALA A 169 -4.19 2.71 -18.54
CA ALA A 169 -3.92 3.97 -17.88
C ALA A 169 -2.77 3.85 -16.87
N SER A 170 -1.99 4.91 -16.75
CA SER A 170 -1.03 5.09 -15.67
C SER A 170 -0.79 6.57 -15.41
N LEU A 171 -0.34 6.92 -14.19
CA LEU A 171 0.08 8.29 -13.90
C LEU A 171 1.32 8.68 -14.72
N TYR A 172 2.18 7.71 -15.03
CA TYR A 172 3.34 7.91 -15.87
C TYR A 172 3.44 6.80 -16.91
N VAL A 173 3.56 7.19 -18.17
CA VAL A 173 3.75 6.28 -19.30
C VAL A 173 4.93 6.79 -20.11
N ASP A 174 6.03 6.06 -20.10
CA ASP A 174 7.13 6.40 -21.00
C ASP A 174 6.78 6.07 -22.46
N ASP A 175 7.53 6.70 -23.35
CA ASP A 175 7.26 6.69 -24.78
C ASP A 175 7.41 5.28 -25.41
N SER A 176 8.23 4.40 -24.80
CA SER A 176 8.38 3.02 -25.23
C SER A 176 7.16 2.16 -24.87
N LEU A 177 6.62 2.33 -23.67
CA LEU A 177 5.39 1.66 -23.22
C LEU A 177 4.18 2.14 -24.01
N ARG A 178 4.07 3.46 -24.24
CA ARG A 178 3.03 4.05 -25.09
C ARG A 178 3.03 3.42 -26.47
N ARG A 179 4.16 3.44 -27.18
CA ARG A 179 4.28 2.82 -28.52
C ARG A 179 3.95 1.34 -28.50
N HIS A 180 4.35 0.62 -27.45
CA HIS A 180 4.06 -0.81 -27.31
C HIS A 180 2.56 -1.08 -27.16
N ALA A 181 1.88 -0.37 -26.25
CA ALA A 181 0.45 -0.49 -26.02
C ALA A 181 -0.38 -0.04 -27.24
N GLU A 182 0.00 1.07 -27.87
CA GLU A 182 -0.62 1.57 -29.10
C GLU A 182 -0.52 0.55 -30.23
N LYS A 183 0.63 -0.11 -30.39
CA LYS A 183 0.81 -1.19 -31.38
C LYS A 183 -0.08 -2.41 -31.10
N GLN A 184 -0.46 -2.65 -29.85
CA GLN A 184 -1.45 -3.68 -29.50
C GLN A 184 -2.90 -3.24 -29.77
N GLY A 185 -3.11 -1.98 -30.17
CA GLY A 185 -4.42 -1.41 -30.45
C GLY A 185 -5.15 -0.90 -29.20
N LEU A 186 -4.42 -0.64 -28.10
CA LEU A 186 -4.97 -0.08 -26.87
C LEU A 186 -4.99 1.45 -26.92
N ILE A 187 -6.05 2.03 -26.36
CA ILE A 187 -6.05 3.44 -25.95
C ILE A 187 -5.07 3.57 -24.77
N VAL A 188 -4.19 4.56 -24.80
CA VAL A 188 -3.19 4.80 -23.76
C VAL A 188 -3.53 6.11 -23.06
N LEU A 189 -3.77 6.05 -21.76
CA LEU A 189 -4.10 7.20 -20.94
C LEU A 189 -2.94 7.53 -20.00
N GLY A 190 -2.58 8.81 -19.93
CA GLY A 190 -1.55 9.32 -19.03
C GLY A 190 -2.00 10.56 -18.29
N PHE A 191 -1.34 10.88 -17.17
CA PHE A 191 -1.62 12.12 -16.45
C PHE A 191 -1.26 13.35 -17.31
N GLY A 192 -2.15 14.32 -17.38
CA GLY A 192 -2.02 15.48 -18.28
C GLY A 192 -2.86 16.68 -17.84
N GLU A 193 -3.07 17.64 -18.76
CA GLU A 193 -3.79 18.88 -18.48
C GLU A 193 -5.25 18.63 -18.09
N ASN A 194 -5.90 17.66 -18.72
CA ASN A 194 -7.29 17.29 -18.40
C ASN A 194 -7.35 16.15 -17.38
N VAL A 195 -6.36 16.10 -16.47
CA VAL A 195 -6.14 15.03 -15.48
C VAL A 195 -5.72 13.70 -16.12
N MET A 196 -6.45 13.18 -17.11
CA MET A 196 -6.06 11.96 -17.86
C MET A 196 -6.23 12.16 -19.36
N ASP A 197 -5.14 12.25 -20.11
CA ASP A 197 -5.15 12.50 -21.55
C ASP A 197 -4.81 11.28 -22.38
N VAL A 198 -5.33 11.25 -23.61
CA VAL A 198 -4.99 10.22 -24.61
C VAL A 198 -3.58 10.50 -25.11
N LEU A 199 -2.68 9.55 -24.89
CA LEU A 199 -1.29 9.66 -25.31
C LEU A 199 -1.04 9.08 -26.71
N ASN A 200 -1.98 8.32 -27.28
CA ASN A 200 -1.79 7.71 -28.59
C ASN A 200 -1.45 8.76 -29.67
N SER A 201 -0.72 8.32 -30.70
CA SER A 201 -0.37 9.17 -31.83
C SER A 201 -1.62 9.70 -32.55
N PRO A 202 -1.58 10.91 -33.14
CA PRO A 202 -2.70 11.45 -33.91
C PRO A 202 -3.18 10.49 -35.01
N GLY A 203 -4.49 10.32 -35.13
CA GLY A 203 -5.10 9.39 -36.09
C GLY A 203 -5.13 7.93 -35.64
N PHE A 204 -4.72 7.63 -34.40
CA PHE A 204 -4.87 6.31 -33.82
C PHE A 204 -6.35 5.85 -33.82
N VAL A 205 -6.56 4.59 -34.24
CA VAL A 205 -7.85 3.91 -34.18
C VAL A 205 -7.69 2.67 -33.30
N PRO A 206 -8.46 2.53 -32.21
CA PRO A 206 -8.35 1.40 -31.32
C PRO A 206 -8.78 0.09 -31.99
N LYS A 207 -8.18 -1.01 -31.58
CA LYS A 207 -8.56 -2.35 -32.02
C LYS A 207 -9.81 -2.81 -31.27
N ALA A 208 -10.74 -3.45 -31.99
CA ALA A 208 -11.80 -4.24 -31.38
C ALA A 208 -11.27 -5.65 -31.05
N PHE A 209 -11.48 -6.09 -29.80
CA PHE A 209 -11.02 -7.38 -29.26
C PHE A 209 -12.13 -8.44 -29.20
#